data_AF-A0A0H4P8T4-F1
#
_entry.id   AF-A0A0H4P8T4-F1
#
_cell.length_a   1.000
_cell.length_b   1.000
_cell.length_c   1.000
_cell.angle_alpha   90.00
_cell.angle_beta   90.00
_cell.angle_gamma   90.00
#
_symmetry.space_group_name_H-M   'P 1'
#
loop_
_entity.id
_entity.type
_entity.pdbx_description
1 polymer ?
#
loop_
_entity_poly.entity_id
_entity_poly.type
_entity_poly.pdbx_seq_one_letter_code
_entity_poly.pdbx_strand_id
1 'polypeptide(L)'
;MKRQTESNMRKLYQEWLSSGVSRSEFSDMHGIVRTTFYYWTKKFSAQEEETNNGKAFQLLDPIPSVGRVGRVIAHIHYPSGISLEIYDGVSPEFIKTLLV
;
A
#
# COMPACT_ATOMS: atom_id res chain seq x y z
N MET A 1 -21.13 25.89 18.98
CA MET A 1 -20.35 24.79 18.39
C MET A 1 -21.22 24.03 17.40
N LYS A 2 -20.88 24.01 16.11
CA LYS A 2 -21.59 23.18 15.12
C LYS A 2 -21.48 21.71 15.58
N ARG A 3 -22.61 21.02 15.75
CA ARG A 3 -22.64 19.57 16.01
C ARG A 3 -21.93 18.87 14.85
N GLN A 4 -20.70 18.44 15.08
CA GLN A 4 -20.02 17.55 14.14
C GLN A 4 -20.66 16.19 14.32
N THR A 5 -21.49 15.79 13.36
CA THR A 5 -22.05 14.45 13.31
C THR A 5 -20.94 13.46 12.98
N GLU A 6 -20.99 12.28 13.61
CA GLU A 6 -20.04 11.19 13.38
C GLU A 6 -19.87 10.88 11.89
N SER A 7 -20.96 10.96 11.11
CA SER A 7 -20.94 10.80 9.66
C SER A 7 -20.03 11.82 8.94
N ASN A 8 -20.05 13.09 9.34
CA ASN A 8 -19.19 14.11 8.73
C ASN A 8 -17.71 13.85 9.07
N MET A 9 -17.43 13.44 10.32
CA MET A 9 -16.07 13.10 10.74
C MET A 9 -15.56 11.83 10.05
N ARG A 10 -16.43 10.86 9.80
CA ARG A 10 -16.09 9.65 9.03
C ARG A 10 -15.68 9.99 7.60
N LYS A 11 -16.38 10.92 6.94
CA LYS A 11 -16.02 11.39 5.58
C LYS A 11 -14.64 12.06 5.57
N LEU A 12 -14.40 12.98 6.49
CA LEU A 12 -13.12 13.68 6.63
C LEU A 12 -11.96 12.71 6.94
N TYR A 13 -12.23 11.67 7.74
CA TYR A 13 -11.25 10.62 8.02
C TYR A 13 -10.87 9.82 6.76
N GLN A 14 -11.83 9.45 5.92
CA GLN A 14 -11.57 8.75 4.66
C GLN A 14 -10.82 9.62 3.65
N GLU A 15 -11.21 10.89 3.53
CA GLU A 15 -10.50 11.87 2.70
C GLU A 15 -9.04 12.04 3.16
N TRP A 16 -8.82 12.10 4.48
CA TRP A 16 -7.47 12.12 5.05
C TRP A 16 -6.66 10.87 4.72
N LEU A 17 -7.24 9.66 4.86
CA LEU A 17 -6.55 8.41 4.50
C LEU A 17 -6.12 8.39 3.02
N SER A 18 -6.96 8.93 2.11
CA SER A 18 -6.61 9.03 0.69
C SER A 18 -5.60 10.14 0.36
N SER A 19 -5.48 11.15 1.21
CA SER A 19 -4.65 12.33 0.94
C SER A 19 -3.14 12.09 1.13
N GLY A 20 -2.76 11.15 1.99
CA GLY A 20 -1.36 10.87 2.34
C GLY A 20 -0.67 11.97 3.16
N VAL A 21 -1.37 13.05 3.54
CA VAL A 21 -0.80 14.14 4.36
C VAL A 21 -0.89 13.83 5.85
N SER A 22 -0.13 14.56 6.68
CA SER A 22 -0.17 14.38 8.12
C SER A 22 -1.52 14.82 8.73
N ARG A 23 -1.90 14.25 9.89
CA ARG A 23 -3.12 14.66 10.61
C ARG A 23 -3.13 16.15 10.98
N SER A 24 -1.96 16.71 11.25
CA SER A 24 -1.81 18.14 11.57
C SER A 24 -2.14 18.99 10.35
N GLU A 25 -1.49 18.68 9.24
CA GLU A 25 -1.65 19.39 7.97
C GLU A 25 -3.08 19.28 7.44
N PHE A 26 -3.69 18.10 7.51
CA PHE A 26 -5.09 17.90 7.15
C PHE A 26 -6.04 18.73 8.01
N SER A 27 -5.78 18.79 9.33
CA SER A 27 -6.61 19.60 10.25
C SER A 27 -6.51 21.08 9.91
N ASP A 28 -5.31 21.56 9.59
CA ASP A 28 -5.07 22.96 9.23
C ASP A 28 -5.73 23.32 7.89
N MET A 29 -5.62 22.46 6.87
CA MET A 29 -6.25 22.64 5.55
C MET A 29 -7.78 22.70 5.62
N HIS A 30 -8.41 21.85 6.44
CA HIS A 30 -9.86 21.75 6.54
C HIS A 30 -10.46 22.60 7.67
N GLY A 31 -9.65 23.39 8.38
CA GLY A 31 -10.09 24.26 9.48
C GLY A 31 -10.69 23.48 10.67
N ILE A 32 -10.19 22.28 10.94
CA ILE A 32 -10.67 21.40 12.00
C ILE A 32 -9.77 21.58 13.22
N VAL A 33 -10.38 21.62 14.41
CA VAL A 33 -9.60 21.60 15.67
C VAL A 33 -8.83 20.28 15.75
N ARG A 34 -7.49 20.37 15.82
CA ARG A 34 -6.58 19.22 15.82
C ARG A 34 -6.95 18.16 16.87
N THR A 35 -7.26 18.56 18.10
CA THR A 35 -7.64 17.63 19.18
C THR A 35 -8.90 16.84 18.84
N THR A 36 -9.89 17.50 18.23
CA THR A 36 -11.12 16.86 17.76
C THR A 36 -10.82 15.86 16.65
N PHE A 37 -10.01 16.24 15.66
CA PHE A 37 -9.65 15.34 14.57
C PHE A 37 -8.83 14.13 15.07
N TYR A 38 -7.95 14.34 16.04
CA TYR A 38 -7.12 13.29 16.62
C TYR A 38 -7.97 12.29 17.42
N TYR A 39 -8.96 12.80 18.15
CA TYR A 39 -9.94 11.95 18.82
C TYR A 39 -10.70 11.06 17.82
N TRP A 40 -11.20 11.64 16.73
CA TRP A 40 -11.96 10.89 15.72
C TRP A 40 -11.12 9.89 14.96
N THR A 41 -9.90 10.27 14.53
CA THR A 41 -8.96 9.35 13.87
C THR A 41 -8.64 8.14 14.75
N LYS A 42 -8.38 8.36 16.05
CA LYS A 42 -8.15 7.27 17.02
C LYS A 42 -9.39 6.39 17.21
N LYS A 43 -10.59 7.00 17.30
CA LYS A 43 -11.85 6.25 17.44
C LYS A 43 -12.11 5.35 16.24
N PHE A 44 -11.89 5.84 15.03
CA PHE A 44 -12.14 5.07 13.80
C PHE A 44 -11.07 4.01 13.54
N SER A 45 -9.80 4.31 13.81
CA SER A 45 -8.73 3.31 13.67
C SER A 45 -8.91 2.14 14.64
N ALA A 46 -9.33 2.40 15.88
CA ALA A 46 -9.62 1.33 16.85
C ALA A 46 -10.78 0.44 16.40
N GLN A 47 -11.84 1.00 15.81
CA GLN A 47 -12.95 0.22 15.24
C GLN A 47 -12.51 -0.62 14.03
N GLU A 48 -11.61 -0.09 13.20
CA GLU A 48 -11.03 -0.82 12.07
C GLU A 48 -10.11 -1.96 12.54
N GLU A 49 -9.34 -1.76 13.61
CA GLU A 49 -8.52 -2.80 14.23
C GLU A 49 -9.35 -3.89 14.92
N GLU A 50 -10.45 -3.54 15.61
CA GLU A 50 -11.38 -4.53 16.17
C GLU A 50 -12.04 -5.38 15.07
N THR A 51 -12.33 -4.78 13.91
CA THR A 51 -12.84 -5.50 12.74
C THR A 51 -11.75 -6.37 12.08
N ASN A 52 -10.49 -5.95 12.17
CA ASN A 52 -9.32 -6.63 11.61
C ASN A 52 -8.60 -7.54 12.61
N ASN A 53 -9.16 -7.79 13.80
CA ASN A 53 -8.51 -8.54 14.90
C ASN A 53 -8.32 -10.06 14.62
N GLY A 54 -8.22 -10.44 13.35
CA GLY A 54 -7.78 -11.74 12.86
C GLY A 54 -6.95 -11.68 11.57
N LYS A 55 -6.56 -10.50 11.08
CA LYS A 55 -5.84 -10.31 9.80
C LYS A 55 -4.70 -9.29 9.94
N ALA A 56 -3.71 -9.61 10.77
CA ALA A 56 -2.43 -8.88 10.80
C ALA A 56 -1.66 -8.96 9.48
N PHE A 57 -2.05 -9.90 8.61
CA PHE A 57 -1.55 -10.06 7.26
C PHE A 57 -2.70 -9.86 6.28
N GLN A 58 -2.54 -8.92 5.37
CA GLN A 58 -3.40 -8.79 4.21
C GLN A 58 -2.81 -9.68 3.11
N LEU A 59 -3.60 -10.66 2.64
CA LEU A 59 -3.29 -11.35 1.40
C LEU A 59 -3.38 -10.28 0.30
N LEU A 60 -2.24 -9.90 -0.26
CA LEU A 60 -2.24 -9.13 -1.50
C LEU A 60 -2.76 -10.09 -2.57
N ASP A 61 -3.84 -9.71 -3.25
CA ASP A 61 -4.16 -10.35 -4.52
C ASP A 61 -2.88 -10.25 -5.37
N PRO A 62 -2.37 -11.38 -5.89
CA PRO A 62 -1.21 -11.31 -6.76
C PRO A 62 -1.60 -10.37 -7.88
N ILE A 63 -1.04 -9.16 -7.87
CA ILE A 63 -1.13 -8.25 -9.00
C ILE A 63 -0.70 -9.13 -10.17
N PRO A 64 -1.58 -9.42 -11.15
CA PRO A 64 -1.16 -10.16 -12.33
C PRO A 64 -0.07 -9.27 -12.91
N SER A 65 1.17 -9.70 -12.74
CA SER A 65 2.39 -8.93 -12.94
C SER A 65 2.19 -7.93 -14.06
N VAL A 66 1.95 -6.67 -13.69
CA VAL A 66 1.86 -5.58 -14.66
C VAL A 66 3.27 -5.46 -15.21
N GLY A 67 3.55 -6.18 -16.31
CA GLY A 67 4.77 -6.00 -17.09
C GLY A 67 5.63 -7.21 -17.44
N ARG A 68 5.19 -8.48 -17.35
CA ARG A 68 5.95 -9.59 -17.97
C ARG A 68 5.05 -10.54 -18.75
N VAL A 69 4.86 -10.22 -20.03
CA VAL A 69 4.26 -11.11 -21.02
C VAL A 69 5.31 -12.15 -21.41
N GLY A 70 5.46 -13.22 -20.63
CA GLY A 70 6.41 -14.28 -20.96
C GLY A 70 6.41 -15.42 -19.94
N ARG A 71 6.48 -16.66 -20.42
CA ARG A 71 6.66 -17.84 -19.57
C ARG A 71 8.08 -17.86 -19.02
N VAL A 72 8.29 -18.05 -17.72
CA VAL A 72 9.65 -18.27 -17.18
C VAL A 72 10.19 -19.59 -17.75
N ILE A 73 11.34 -19.53 -18.42
CA ILE A 73 12.01 -20.69 -19.02
C ILE A 73 13.15 -21.22 -18.16
N ALA A 74 13.75 -20.37 -17.32
CA ALA A 74 14.82 -20.77 -16.40
C ALA A 74 14.84 -19.88 -15.16
N HIS A 75 15.24 -20.50 -14.05
CA HIS A 75 15.45 -19.85 -12.76
C HIS A 75 16.81 -20.29 -12.23
N ILE A 76 17.70 -19.33 -11.96
CA ILE A 76 19.03 -19.59 -11.40
C ILE A 76 19.10 -19.03 -9.99
N HIS A 77 19.38 -19.89 -9.03
CA HIS A 77 19.62 -19.51 -7.63
C HIS A 77 21.12 -19.48 -7.36
N TYR A 78 21.63 -18.34 -6.90
CA TYR A 78 23.02 -18.18 -6.48
C TYR A 78 23.16 -18.33 -4.96
N PRO A 79 24.29 -18.88 -4.46
CA PRO A 79 24.55 -18.98 -3.01
C PRO A 79 24.56 -17.63 -2.27
N SER A 80 24.74 -16.52 -3.00
CA SER A 80 24.64 -15.15 -2.47
C SER A 80 23.21 -14.72 -2.14
N GLY A 81 22.21 -15.53 -2.44
CA GLY A 81 20.78 -15.20 -2.28
C GLY A 81 20.17 -14.44 -3.46
N ILE A 82 20.95 -14.18 -4.52
CA ILE A 82 20.46 -13.60 -5.76
C ILE A 82 19.73 -14.69 -6.56
N SER A 83 18.57 -14.34 -7.10
CA SER A 83 17.80 -15.20 -8.00
C SER A 83 17.64 -14.50 -9.36
N LEU A 84 17.97 -15.21 -10.43
CA LEU A 84 17.80 -14.75 -11.81
C LEU A 84 16.66 -15.53 -12.47
N GLU A 85 15.66 -14.83 -12.97
CA GLU A 85 14.55 -15.40 -13.72
C GLU A 85 14.66 -15.00 -15.20
N ILE A 86 14.67 -16.00 -16.09
CA ILE A 86 14.74 -15.82 -17.54
C ILE A 86 13.38 -16.14 -18.14
N TYR A 87 12.87 -15.22 -18.95
CA TYR A 87 11.54 -15.27 -19.55
C TYR A 87 11.62 -15.66 -21.04
N ASP A 88 10.54 -16.25 -21.55
CA ASP A 88 10.38 -16.62 -22.94
C ASP A 88 10.57 -15.41 -23.88
N GLY A 89 11.21 -15.62 -25.02
CA GLY A 89 11.60 -14.56 -25.96
C GLY A 89 12.99 -13.94 -25.72
N VAL A 90 13.73 -14.36 -24.69
CA VAL A 90 15.14 -13.96 -24.51
C VAL A 90 16.04 -14.87 -25.34
N SER A 91 16.76 -14.30 -26.33
CA SER A 91 17.69 -15.08 -27.16
C SER A 91 19.02 -15.36 -26.42
N PRO A 92 19.68 -16.50 -26.71
CA PRO A 92 21.00 -16.81 -26.13
C PRO A 92 22.07 -15.73 -26.40
N GLU A 93 21.97 -15.02 -27.51
CA GLU A 93 22.86 -13.93 -27.90
C GLU A 93 22.73 -12.74 -26.97
N PHE A 94 21.51 -12.38 -26.57
CA PHE A 94 21.27 -11.34 -25.56
C PHE A 94 21.82 -11.75 -24.20
N ILE A 95 21.66 -13.03 -23.80
CA ILE A 95 22.23 -13.49 -22.53
C ILE A 95 23.76 -13.37 -22.55
N LYS A 96 24.41 -13.65 -23.69
CA LYS A 96 25.85 -13.47 -23.85
C LYS A 96 26.30 -12.02 -23.72
N THR A 97 25.50 -11.02 -24.09
CA THR A 97 25.88 -9.61 -23.90
C THR A 97 25.85 -9.16 -22.45
N LEU A 98 25.17 -9.91 -21.57
CA LEU A 98 25.11 -9.64 -20.12
C LEU A 98 26.27 -10.27 -19.35
N LEU A 99 26.99 -11.20 -19.97
CA LEU A 99 28.20 -11.80 -19.41
C LEU A 99 29.38 -10.97 -19.88
N VAL A 100 29.83 -10.04 -19.04
CA VAL A 100 31.05 -9.24 -19.24
C VAL A 100 32.29 -10.13 -19.26
#